data_AF-A0A0F9BKS5-F1
#
_entry.id   AF-A0A0F9BKS5-F1
#
_cell.length_a   1.000
_cell.length_b   1.000
_cell.length_c   1.000
_cell.angle_alpha   90.00
_cell.angle_beta   90.00
_cell.angle_gamma   90.00
#
_symmetry.space_group_name_H-M   'P 1'
#
loop_
_entity.id
_entity.type
_entity.pdbx_description
1 polymer ?
#
loop_
_entity_poly.entity_id
_entity_poly.type
_entity_poly.pdbx_seq_one_letter_code
_entity_poly.pdbx_strand_id
1 'polypeptide(L)'
;KPKILVVSDIHLGSLDSEKDLFIQFLNRIINGEFGNELQAFMILGDFIDLCTDLPRTLLSRKKIQEIFKLLLEIKKKMNLVFLLGNHEIPVTGNYDKKFERRKEKFLNKFSNSNFKELFDNELYYQYALLKKDDTDNRLFLYNSREQIENNPVKKVKIIDLDLDSDYRCFMVHGYQFESVLYRFFVGQLWKSLIKSDKFEVKETYDYFWNLIIKNGRKIKPVDFEDMKEELAKLKGESIETMDTVFSELSNLEFKFYKTQMRVMKSYQRANKPDFFLDEIKEFLEDEDYDFSKINHLIYGHFHYKDISTATINQQQVEVINAGSWQHMQPSYIEICNEGKIYLKSVASNINST
;
A
#
# COMPACT_ATOMS: atom_id res chain seq x y z
N LYS A 1 -3.62 25.35 -0.14
CA LYS A 1 -2.89 24.32 -0.94
C LYS A 1 -2.37 23.26 0.03
N PRO A 2 -2.18 22.00 -0.40
CA PRO A 2 -1.68 20.95 0.50
C PRO A 2 -0.26 21.20 0.97
N LYS A 3 0.02 20.83 2.23
CA LYS A 3 1.36 20.70 2.81
C LYS A 3 1.87 19.27 2.71
N ILE A 4 0.96 18.29 2.72
CA ILE A 4 1.26 16.85 2.62
C ILE A 4 0.32 16.22 1.61
N LEU A 5 0.88 15.37 0.75
CA LEU A 5 0.12 14.45 -0.11
C LEU A 5 0.27 13.02 0.39
N VAL A 6 -0.83 12.28 0.41
CA VAL A 6 -0.85 10.88 0.83
C VAL A 6 -1.54 10.04 -0.24
N VAL A 7 -0.93 8.91 -0.60
CA VAL A 7 -1.51 7.88 -1.49
C VAL A 7 -1.33 6.50 -0.85
N SER A 8 -1.99 5.48 -1.38
CA SER A 8 -1.82 4.10 -0.95
C SER A 8 -2.08 3.14 -2.10
N ASP A 9 -1.68 1.88 -1.93
CA ASP A 9 -2.10 0.75 -2.77
C ASP A 9 -1.78 0.99 -4.26
N ILE A 10 -0.51 1.30 -4.55
CA ILE A 10 -0.04 1.50 -5.93
C ILE A 10 0.12 0.17 -6.66
N HIS A 11 0.44 -0.90 -5.94
CA HIS A 11 0.63 -2.27 -6.44
C HIS A 11 1.53 -2.34 -7.69
N LEU A 12 2.73 -1.75 -7.60
CA LEU A 12 3.74 -1.92 -8.64
C LEU A 12 4.17 -3.38 -8.71
N GLY A 13 3.89 -4.03 -9.84
CA GLY A 13 4.11 -5.46 -10.05
C GLY A 13 2.88 -6.14 -10.60
N SER A 14 1.70 -5.75 -10.10
CA SER A 14 0.44 -6.32 -10.54
C SER A 14 0.03 -5.88 -11.96
N LEU A 15 -0.74 -6.74 -12.63
CA LEU A 15 -1.33 -6.51 -13.96
C LEU A 15 -2.13 -5.20 -14.05
N ASP A 16 -3.05 -4.93 -13.11
CA ASP A 16 -4.08 -3.88 -13.24
C ASP A 16 -3.82 -2.62 -12.40
N SER A 17 -2.55 -2.27 -12.15
CA SER A 17 -2.21 -0.97 -11.54
C SER A 17 -2.09 0.17 -12.57
N GLU A 18 -2.63 1.33 -12.20
CA GLU A 18 -2.76 2.57 -12.97
C GLU A 18 -1.43 3.35 -13.09
N LYS A 19 -0.39 2.66 -13.56
CA LYS A 19 0.99 3.16 -13.61
C LYS A 19 1.13 4.47 -14.41
N ASP A 20 0.39 4.62 -15.50
CA ASP A 20 0.44 5.83 -16.35
C ASP A 20 -0.17 7.04 -15.64
N LEU A 21 -1.32 6.86 -14.99
CA LEU A 21 -1.93 7.91 -14.17
C LEU A 21 -1.02 8.26 -12.98
N PHE A 22 -0.35 7.27 -12.39
CA PHE A 22 0.59 7.54 -11.31
C PHE A 22 1.81 8.33 -11.78
N ILE A 23 2.39 7.99 -12.93
CA ILE A 23 3.45 8.79 -13.59
C ILE A 23 2.99 10.23 -13.82
N GLN A 24 1.78 10.43 -14.35
CA GLN A 24 1.22 11.77 -14.52
C GLN A 24 1.10 12.50 -13.19
N PHE A 25 0.58 11.84 -12.15
CA PHE A 25 0.46 12.42 -10.82
C PHE A 25 1.80 12.84 -10.21
N LEU A 26 2.83 12.00 -10.31
CA LEU A 26 4.18 12.35 -9.86
C LEU A 26 4.75 13.56 -10.62
N ASN A 27 4.51 13.64 -11.93
CA ASN A 27 4.91 14.82 -12.73
C ASN A 27 4.21 16.08 -12.25
N ARG A 28 2.91 16.02 -11.92
CA ARG A 28 2.16 17.17 -11.34
C ARG A 28 2.76 17.65 -10.02
N ILE A 29 3.26 16.73 -9.19
CA ILE A 29 4.02 17.06 -7.96
C ILE A 29 5.31 17.79 -8.32
N ILE A 30 6.12 17.23 -9.21
CA ILE A 30 7.43 17.77 -9.61
C ILE A 30 7.29 19.16 -10.26
N ASN A 31 6.21 19.39 -11.00
CA ASN A 31 5.88 20.64 -11.69
C ASN A 31 5.23 21.70 -10.77
N GLY A 32 4.97 21.37 -9.50
CA GLY A 32 4.47 22.34 -8.52
C GLY A 32 2.96 22.64 -8.62
N GLU A 33 2.15 21.79 -9.27
CA GLU A 33 0.71 22.03 -9.41
C GLU A 33 -0.03 22.04 -8.06
N PHE A 34 0.51 21.32 -7.08
CA PHE A 34 0.04 21.27 -5.70
C PHE A 34 0.52 22.47 -4.85
N GLY A 35 1.27 23.39 -5.45
CA GLY A 35 1.81 24.60 -4.82
C GLY A 35 3.20 24.39 -4.23
N ASN A 36 3.94 25.50 -4.07
CA ASN A 36 5.31 25.52 -3.56
C ASN A 36 5.42 25.19 -2.05
N GLU A 37 4.28 25.08 -1.37
CA GLU A 37 4.20 24.81 0.07
C GLU A 37 4.16 23.32 0.40
N LEU A 38 4.09 22.45 -0.61
CA LEU A 38 4.11 21.01 -0.45
C LEU A 38 5.47 20.54 0.10
N GLN A 39 5.46 19.87 1.25
CA GLN A 39 6.66 19.52 2.02
C GLN A 39 6.84 18.02 2.23
N ALA A 40 5.79 17.22 2.06
CA ALA A 40 5.88 15.78 2.18
C ALA A 40 4.98 15.05 1.18
N PHE A 41 5.47 13.92 0.68
CA PHE A 41 4.71 12.94 -0.09
C PHE A 41 4.83 11.57 0.60
N MET A 42 3.69 10.98 0.93
CA MET A 42 3.59 9.74 1.69
C MET A 42 2.87 8.66 0.89
N ILE A 43 3.37 7.44 0.97
CA ILE A 43 2.76 6.24 0.36
C ILE A 43 2.48 5.23 1.47
N LEU A 44 1.21 4.92 1.72
CA LEU A 44 0.74 4.14 2.87
C LEU A 44 0.67 2.63 2.61
N GLY A 45 1.78 2.02 2.20
CA GLY A 45 1.85 0.56 1.99
C GLY A 45 1.35 0.11 0.63
N ASP A 46 1.64 -1.16 0.34
CA ASP A 46 1.37 -1.83 -0.92
C ASP A 46 1.80 -1.00 -2.15
N PHE A 47 2.94 -0.32 -2.01
CA PHE A 47 3.59 0.39 -3.10
C PHE A 47 4.14 -0.61 -4.13
N ILE A 48 4.84 -1.64 -3.63
CA ILE A 48 5.39 -2.73 -4.43
C ILE A 48 4.65 -4.01 -4.10
N ASP A 49 4.24 -4.74 -5.14
CA ASP A 49 3.57 -6.01 -4.98
C ASP A 49 4.53 -7.19 -5.16
N LEU A 50 5.19 -7.58 -4.07
CA LEU A 50 6.03 -8.78 -4.05
C LEU A 50 5.20 -10.07 -3.95
N CYS A 51 3.87 -10.00 -3.85
CA CYS A 51 3.01 -11.18 -3.94
C CYS A 51 2.79 -11.59 -5.40
N THR A 52 2.83 -10.63 -6.33
CA THR A 52 2.51 -10.82 -7.75
C THR A 52 3.70 -10.60 -8.69
N ASP A 53 4.84 -10.12 -8.19
CA ASP A 53 6.05 -9.96 -9.01
C ASP A 53 7.33 -10.40 -8.28
N LEU A 54 8.44 -10.37 -9.02
CA LEU A 54 9.79 -10.60 -8.55
C LEU A 54 10.61 -9.31 -8.65
N PRO A 55 11.48 -8.98 -7.67
CA PRO A 55 12.27 -7.75 -7.70
C PRO A 55 13.05 -7.54 -9.01
N ARG A 56 13.68 -8.61 -9.54
CA ARG A 56 14.46 -8.57 -10.79
C ARG A 56 13.61 -8.23 -12.01
N THR A 57 12.38 -8.75 -12.06
CA THR A 57 11.44 -8.52 -13.17
C THR A 57 10.80 -7.15 -13.03
N LEU A 58 10.38 -6.77 -11.82
CA LEU A 58 9.82 -5.47 -11.52
C LEU A 58 10.75 -4.32 -11.92
N LEU A 59 12.04 -4.44 -11.56
CA LEU A 59 13.06 -3.42 -11.86
C LEU A 59 13.39 -3.29 -13.35
N SER A 60 13.10 -4.29 -14.19
CA SER A 60 13.37 -4.21 -15.63
C SER A 60 12.25 -3.52 -16.41
N ARG A 61 11.07 -3.34 -15.81
CA ARG A 61 9.90 -2.74 -16.49
C ARG A 61 10.08 -1.23 -16.65
N LYS A 62 10.01 -0.75 -17.90
CA LYS A 62 10.22 0.67 -18.27
C LYS A 62 9.40 1.66 -17.43
N LYS A 63 8.08 1.43 -17.29
CA LYS A 63 7.19 2.32 -16.52
C LYS A 63 7.56 2.37 -15.03
N ILE A 64 8.02 1.25 -14.46
CA ILE A 64 8.44 1.19 -13.06
C ILE A 64 9.75 1.95 -12.86
N GLN A 65 10.70 1.80 -13.77
CA GLN A 65 11.93 2.59 -13.75
C GLN A 65 11.65 4.10 -13.86
N GLU A 66 10.66 4.49 -14.67
CA GLU A 66 10.21 5.88 -14.78
C GLU A 66 9.62 6.39 -13.46
N ILE A 67 8.70 5.64 -12.84
CA ILE A 67 8.15 5.96 -11.52
C ILE A 67 9.28 6.13 -10.49
N PHE A 68 10.26 5.24 -10.45
CA PHE A 68 11.38 5.33 -9.52
C PHE A 68 12.27 6.55 -9.80
N LYS A 69 12.50 6.93 -11.06
CA LYS A 69 13.21 8.19 -11.38
C LYS A 69 12.46 9.41 -10.85
N LEU A 70 11.14 9.47 -11.06
CA LEU A 70 10.31 10.58 -10.58
C LEU A 70 10.29 10.65 -9.04
N LEU A 71 10.23 9.50 -8.35
CA LEU A 71 10.32 9.45 -6.89
C LEU A 71 11.69 9.92 -6.37
N LEU A 72 12.78 9.61 -7.06
CA LEU A 72 14.11 10.14 -6.73
C LEU A 72 14.16 11.66 -6.88
N GLU A 73 13.47 12.24 -7.88
CA GLU A 73 13.36 13.68 -8.02
C GLU A 73 12.51 14.31 -6.90
N ILE A 74 11.38 13.69 -6.54
CA ILE A 74 10.55 14.13 -5.42
C ILE A 74 11.35 14.10 -4.12
N LYS A 75 12.10 13.02 -3.85
CA LYS A 75 12.97 12.87 -2.67
C LYS A 75 14.01 14.00 -2.55
N LYS A 76 14.46 14.59 -3.67
CA LYS A 76 15.40 15.73 -3.65
C LYS A 76 14.71 17.06 -3.29
N LYS A 77 13.40 17.17 -3.49
CA LYS A 77 12.62 18.40 -3.33
C LYS A 77 11.85 18.46 -2.01
N MET A 78 11.42 17.31 -1.49
CA MET A 78 10.55 17.21 -0.32
C MET A 78 10.74 15.89 0.43
N ASN A 79 10.13 15.77 1.60
CA ASN A 79 10.17 14.54 2.38
C ASN A 79 9.36 13.45 1.68
N LEU A 80 10.01 12.34 1.34
CA LEU A 80 9.37 11.14 0.82
C LEU A 80 9.29 10.10 1.94
N VAL A 81 8.10 9.56 2.20
CA VAL A 81 7.88 8.56 3.26
C VAL A 81 7.08 7.39 2.72
N PHE A 82 7.52 6.18 3.04
CA PHE A 82 6.79 4.94 2.77
C PHE A 82 6.41 4.30 4.10
N LEU A 83 5.15 3.92 4.23
CA LEU A 83 4.76 2.89 5.19
C LEU A 83 4.74 1.55 4.45
N LEU A 84 5.16 0.45 5.10
CA LEU A 84 5.12 -0.88 4.48
C LEU A 84 3.78 -1.56 4.71
N GLY A 85 3.23 -2.17 3.65
CA GLY A 85 2.01 -2.97 3.65
C GLY A 85 2.28 -4.47 3.66
N ASN A 86 1.22 -5.25 3.50
CA ASN A 86 1.26 -6.71 3.52
C ASN A 86 1.74 -7.33 2.20
N HIS A 87 1.87 -6.53 1.13
CA HIS A 87 2.43 -6.97 -0.15
C HIS A 87 3.95 -6.80 -0.23
N GLU A 88 4.56 -5.94 0.60
CA GLU A 88 6.02 -5.81 0.68
C GLU A 88 6.67 -6.76 1.67
N ILE A 89 6.07 -6.92 2.86
CA ILE A 89 6.64 -7.74 3.93
C ILE A 89 5.66 -8.72 4.57
N PRO A 90 6.14 -9.91 5.02
CA PRO A 90 5.25 -10.91 5.61
C PRO A 90 4.54 -10.41 6.88
N VAL A 91 3.24 -10.65 7.02
CA VAL A 91 2.44 -10.17 8.17
C VAL A 91 2.22 -11.17 9.32
N THR A 92 3.00 -12.26 9.37
CA THR A 92 2.72 -13.41 10.26
C THR A 92 3.26 -13.30 11.69
N GLY A 93 2.45 -13.65 12.70
CA GLY A 93 2.82 -13.53 14.12
C GLY A 93 2.94 -12.06 14.55
N ASN A 94 3.58 -11.77 15.70
CA ASN A 94 3.74 -10.39 16.16
C ASN A 94 4.51 -9.56 15.12
N TYR A 95 3.82 -8.58 14.53
CA TYR A 95 4.32 -7.81 13.42
C TYR A 95 5.31 -6.75 13.88
N ASP A 96 4.94 -5.94 14.88
CA ASP A 96 5.78 -4.88 15.47
C ASP A 96 7.17 -5.41 15.85
N LYS A 97 7.22 -6.55 16.58
CA LYS A 97 8.50 -7.16 17.00
C LYS A 97 9.36 -7.68 15.84
N LYS A 98 8.76 -7.93 14.68
CA LYS A 98 9.43 -8.50 13.50
C LYS A 98 9.66 -7.46 12.40
N PHE A 99 9.14 -6.25 12.55
CA PHE A 99 9.10 -5.24 11.50
C PHE A 99 10.50 -4.90 10.99
N GLU A 100 11.42 -4.49 11.87
CA GLU A 100 12.79 -4.09 11.47
C GLU A 100 13.49 -5.15 10.62
N ARG A 101 13.55 -6.39 11.12
CA ARG A 101 14.19 -7.50 10.40
C ARG A 101 13.49 -7.79 9.06
N ARG A 102 12.19 -7.56 8.94
CA ARG A 102 11.43 -7.77 7.71
C ARG A 102 11.66 -6.63 6.72
N LYS A 103 11.64 -5.39 7.19
CA LYS A 103 12.01 -4.19 6.44
C LYS A 103 13.41 -4.34 5.86
N GLU A 104 14.42 -4.68 6.68
CA GLU A 104 15.79 -4.93 6.20
C GLU A 104 15.84 -5.97 5.06
N LYS A 105 15.12 -7.08 5.21
CA LYS A 105 15.04 -8.12 4.16
C LYS A 105 14.37 -7.61 2.89
N PHE A 106 13.36 -6.76 3.02
CA PHE A 106 12.71 -6.12 1.88
C PHE A 106 13.69 -5.17 1.16
N LEU A 107 14.33 -4.25 1.89
CA LEU A 107 15.29 -3.29 1.32
C LEU A 107 16.47 -4.00 0.63
N ASN A 108 16.97 -5.07 1.24
CA ASN A 108 18.06 -5.89 0.69
C ASN A 108 17.71 -6.57 -0.65
N LYS A 109 16.42 -6.72 -1.00
CA LYS A 109 16.03 -7.22 -2.34
C LYS A 109 16.35 -6.23 -3.46
N PHE A 110 16.52 -4.94 -3.12
CA PHE A 110 16.71 -3.84 -4.06
C PHE A 110 18.04 -3.10 -3.90
N SER A 111 18.88 -3.51 -2.94
CA SER A 111 20.13 -2.82 -2.57
C SER A 111 21.17 -2.74 -3.70
N ASN A 112 21.15 -3.72 -4.62
CA ASN A 112 22.05 -3.76 -5.79
C ASN A 112 21.46 -3.09 -7.04
N SER A 113 20.32 -2.41 -6.92
CA SER A 113 19.69 -1.73 -8.05
C SER A 113 20.22 -0.31 -8.24
N ASN A 114 20.00 0.24 -9.44
CA ASN A 114 20.24 1.67 -9.74
C ASN A 114 19.33 2.62 -8.93
N PHE A 115 18.37 2.07 -8.17
CA PHE A 115 17.41 2.80 -7.37
C PHE A 115 17.60 2.58 -5.87
N LYS A 116 18.77 2.06 -5.43
CA LYS A 116 19.06 1.76 -4.02
C LYS A 116 18.74 2.90 -3.05
N GLU A 117 18.86 4.15 -3.49
CA GLU A 117 18.52 5.34 -2.70
C GLU A 117 17.03 5.47 -2.33
N LEU A 118 16.13 4.84 -3.09
CA LEU A 118 14.71 4.72 -2.74
C LEU A 118 14.44 3.57 -1.77
N PHE A 119 15.42 2.71 -1.53
CA PHE A 119 15.34 1.56 -0.63
C PHE A 119 16.26 1.75 0.57
N ASP A 120 16.44 3.01 0.98
CA ASP A 120 17.16 3.37 2.18
C ASP A 120 16.27 3.24 3.42
N ASN A 121 16.84 2.83 4.54
CA ASN A 121 16.11 2.60 5.79
C ASN A 121 15.39 3.85 6.32
N GLU A 122 15.90 5.04 5.99
CA GLU A 122 15.36 6.34 6.42
C GLU A 122 14.05 6.75 5.75
N LEU A 123 13.55 5.96 4.81
CA LEU A 123 12.31 6.21 4.08
C LEU A 123 11.15 5.30 4.51
N TYR A 124 11.41 4.18 5.20
CA TYR A 124 10.42 3.13 5.44
C TYR A 124 10.10 2.96 6.92
N TYR A 125 8.81 3.07 7.22
CA TYR A 125 8.27 3.01 8.57
C TYR A 125 7.01 2.13 8.61
N GLN A 126 6.49 1.89 9.81
CA GLN A 126 5.24 1.14 9.97
C GLN A 126 4.05 2.06 10.24
N TYR A 127 4.30 3.16 10.95
CA TYR A 127 3.27 4.10 11.38
C TYR A 127 3.76 5.54 11.23
N ALA A 128 2.81 6.44 11.08
CA ALA A 128 3.02 7.87 11.10
C ALA A 128 1.98 8.57 11.99
N LEU A 129 2.40 9.63 12.69
CA LEU A 129 1.50 10.50 13.47
C LEU A 129 1.83 11.95 13.16
N LEU A 130 0.86 12.68 12.62
CA LEU A 130 0.96 14.12 12.43
C LEU A 130 0.31 14.83 13.63
N LYS A 131 1.10 15.65 14.32
CA LYS A 131 0.65 16.40 15.50
C LYS A 131 1.48 17.66 15.76
N LYS A 132 1.02 18.48 16.70
CA LYS A 132 1.79 19.57 17.28
C LYS A 132 2.77 19.04 18.34
N ASP A 133 4.05 19.44 18.24
CA ASP A 133 5.18 19.16 19.13
C ASP A 133 5.67 20.49 19.70
N ASP A 134 5.24 20.84 20.92
CA ASP A 134 5.48 22.15 21.54
C ASP A 134 5.02 23.33 20.68
N THR A 135 5.93 23.89 19.88
CA THR A 135 5.72 25.05 19.00
C THR A 135 5.73 24.69 17.51
N ASP A 136 6.13 23.47 17.16
CA ASP A 136 6.26 23.03 15.77
C ASP A 136 5.19 21.99 15.41
N ASN A 137 4.74 21.97 14.17
CA ASN A 137 3.94 20.89 13.63
C ASN A 137 4.85 19.86 12.97
N ARG A 138 4.70 18.59 13.36
CA ARG A 138 5.65 17.53 12.99
C ARG A 138 4.95 16.25 12.62
N LEU A 139 5.53 15.58 11.63
CA LEU A 139 5.25 14.21 11.26
C LEU A 139 6.23 13.29 12.00
N PHE A 140 5.70 12.45 12.88
CA PHE A 140 6.43 11.47 13.66
C PHE A 140 6.33 10.10 12.98
N LEU A 141 7.44 9.39 12.88
CA LEU A 141 7.53 8.11 12.17
C LEU A 141 7.99 7.01 13.12
N TYR A 142 7.33 5.86 13.08
CA TYR A 142 7.51 4.76 14.04
C TYR A 142 7.56 3.40 13.36
N ASN A 143 8.20 2.46 14.04
CA ASN A 143 8.41 1.08 13.60
C ASN A 143 7.70 0.04 14.49
N SER A 144 7.02 0.49 15.56
CA SER A 144 6.15 -0.34 16.41
C SER A 144 5.11 0.51 17.14
N ARG A 145 4.05 -0.13 17.66
CA ARG A 145 3.03 0.57 18.49
C ARG A 145 3.58 1.05 19.82
N GLU A 146 4.48 0.28 20.44
CA GLU A 146 5.17 0.64 21.69
C GLU A 146 5.95 1.97 21.61
N GLN A 147 6.35 2.37 20.39
CA GLN A 147 7.09 3.62 20.17
C GLN A 147 6.19 4.85 20.03
N ILE A 148 4.90 4.66 19.71
CA ILE A 148 3.99 5.76 19.40
C ILE A 148 3.89 6.72 20.60
N GLU A 149 3.89 8.02 20.31
CA GLU A 149 3.97 9.14 21.26
C GLU A 149 5.32 9.28 22.01
N ASN A 150 5.98 8.18 22.36
CA ASN A 150 7.10 8.19 23.32
C ASN A 150 8.49 8.15 22.69
N ASN A 151 8.68 7.39 21.62
CA ASN A 151 10.00 7.12 21.06
C ASN A 151 9.99 7.07 19.52
N PRO A 152 9.72 8.21 18.85
CA PRO A 152 9.72 8.28 17.40
C PRO A 152 11.10 7.97 16.83
N VAL A 153 11.13 7.17 15.77
CA VAL A 153 12.36 6.86 15.04
C VAL A 153 12.83 8.09 14.28
N LYS A 154 11.89 8.89 13.76
CA LYS A 154 12.17 10.13 13.05
C LYS A 154 11.07 11.16 13.26
N LYS A 155 11.47 12.43 13.31
CA LYS A 155 10.59 13.59 13.36
C LYS A 155 10.87 14.47 12.15
N VAL A 156 9.83 14.80 11.38
CA VAL A 156 9.91 15.69 10.22
C VAL A 156 9.10 16.94 10.52
N LYS A 157 9.74 18.11 10.54
CA LYS A 157 9.06 19.39 10.72
C LYS A 157 8.30 19.77 9.46
N ILE A 158 7.04 20.18 9.61
CA ILE A 158 6.19 20.72 8.55
C ILE A 158 5.96 22.21 8.84
N ILE A 159 6.59 23.05 8.04
CA ILE A 159 6.61 24.51 8.19
C ILE A 159 5.27 25.11 7.77
N ASP A 160 4.80 26.11 8.51
CA ASP A 160 3.56 26.86 8.26
C ASP A 160 2.30 25.99 8.14
N LEU A 161 2.34 24.80 8.74
CA LEU A 161 1.14 24.03 9.07
C LEU A 161 0.71 24.52 10.46
N ASP A 162 -0.53 24.94 10.65
CA ASP A 162 -1.03 25.45 11.94
C ASP A 162 -2.08 24.49 12.50
N LEU A 163 -1.63 23.47 13.25
CA LEU A 163 -2.55 22.51 13.86
C LEU A 163 -2.99 22.98 15.24
N ASP A 164 -4.22 22.61 15.60
CA ASP A 164 -4.71 22.67 16.96
C ASP A 164 -3.86 21.78 17.89
N SER A 165 -3.79 22.13 19.17
CA SER A 165 -2.93 21.44 20.15
C SER A 165 -3.30 19.97 20.33
N ASP A 166 -4.57 19.64 20.19
CA ASP A 166 -5.15 18.31 20.30
C ASP A 166 -5.24 17.56 18.96
N TYR A 167 -4.83 18.17 17.84
CA TYR A 167 -4.82 17.49 16.54
C TYR A 167 -3.87 16.29 16.53
N ARG A 168 -4.39 15.11 16.20
CA ARG A 168 -3.65 13.83 16.11
C ARG A 168 -4.15 13.03 14.92
N CYS A 169 -3.43 13.12 13.81
CA CYS A 169 -3.71 12.33 12.61
C CYS A 169 -2.79 11.11 12.53
N PHE A 170 -3.35 9.94 12.79
CA PHE A 170 -2.67 8.66 12.67
C PHE A 170 -2.74 8.15 11.24
N MET A 171 -1.60 7.71 10.70
CA MET A 171 -1.44 7.26 9.32
C MET A 171 -0.78 5.88 9.32
N VAL A 172 -1.40 4.93 8.64
CA VAL A 172 -0.99 3.51 8.68
C VAL A 172 -1.47 2.77 7.42
N HIS A 173 -0.95 1.58 7.13
CA HIS A 173 -1.60 0.68 6.16
C HIS A 173 -2.76 -0.07 6.84
N GLY A 174 -3.72 -0.59 6.09
CA GLY A 174 -4.92 -1.22 6.65
C GLY A 174 -4.69 -2.63 7.21
N TYR A 175 -3.65 -3.37 6.79
CA TYR A 175 -3.44 -4.73 7.29
C TYR A 175 -3.24 -4.75 8.82
N GLN A 176 -2.79 -3.64 9.40
CA GLN A 176 -2.55 -3.48 10.85
C GLN A 176 -3.83 -3.75 11.66
N PHE A 177 -4.98 -3.41 11.08
CA PHE A 177 -6.30 -3.61 11.67
C PHE A 177 -6.84 -5.03 11.43
N GLU A 178 -6.27 -5.84 10.54
CA GLU A 178 -6.84 -7.16 10.24
C GLU A 178 -6.86 -8.10 11.46
N SER A 179 -8.01 -8.73 11.68
CA SER A 179 -8.18 -9.78 12.67
C SER A 179 -7.05 -10.81 12.69
N VAL A 180 -6.78 -11.33 13.89
CA VAL A 180 -5.77 -12.38 14.10
C VAL A 180 -6.07 -13.62 13.24
N LEU A 181 -7.35 -13.94 13.06
CA LEU A 181 -7.78 -15.08 12.24
C LEU A 181 -7.42 -14.90 10.78
N TYR A 182 -7.68 -13.72 10.21
CA TYR A 182 -7.32 -13.41 8.83
C TYR A 182 -5.80 -13.47 8.65
N ARG A 183 -5.02 -12.84 9.53
CA ARG A 183 -3.55 -12.87 9.49
C ARG A 183 -2.98 -14.29 9.65
N PHE A 184 -3.68 -15.17 10.38
CA PHE A 184 -3.29 -16.56 10.52
C PHE A 184 -3.45 -17.35 9.20
N PHE A 185 -4.60 -17.23 8.53
CA PHE A 185 -4.86 -17.96 7.28
C PHE A 185 -4.22 -17.29 6.06
N VAL A 186 -4.57 -16.04 5.81
CA VAL A 186 -4.17 -15.31 4.60
C VAL A 186 -2.73 -14.80 4.72
N GLY A 187 -2.29 -14.39 5.92
CA GLY A 187 -0.92 -13.92 6.12
C GLY A 187 0.15 -14.98 5.83
N GLN A 188 -0.11 -16.27 6.03
CA GLN A 188 0.83 -17.34 5.63
C GLN A 188 0.94 -17.46 4.12
N LEU A 189 -0.15 -17.21 3.40
CA LEU A 189 -0.17 -17.22 1.96
C LEU A 189 0.61 -16.05 1.38
N TRP A 190 0.37 -14.83 1.87
CA TRP A 190 1.17 -13.66 1.52
C TRP A 190 2.65 -13.87 1.80
N LYS A 191 2.99 -14.41 2.98
CA LYS A 191 4.37 -14.78 3.31
C LYS A 191 4.98 -15.78 2.32
N SER A 192 4.21 -16.77 1.89
CA SER A 192 4.68 -17.76 0.90
C SER A 192 4.98 -17.08 -0.43
N LEU A 193 4.07 -16.21 -0.89
CA LEU A 193 4.22 -15.47 -2.14
C LEU A 193 5.41 -14.51 -2.09
N ILE A 194 5.53 -13.66 -1.08
CA ILE A 194 6.67 -12.72 -0.94
C ILE A 194 8.02 -13.45 -0.96
N LYS A 195 8.06 -14.69 -0.46
CA LYS A 195 9.27 -15.52 -0.43
C LYS A 195 9.53 -16.27 -1.73
N SER A 196 8.50 -16.62 -2.49
CA SER A 196 8.65 -17.36 -3.73
C SER A 196 9.47 -16.57 -4.74
N ASP A 197 10.43 -17.26 -5.36
CA ASP A 197 11.31 -16.77 -6.43
C ASP A 197 10.92 -17.31 -7.82
N LYS A 198 9.94 -18.23 -7.84
CA LYS A 198 9.25 -18.78 -9.01
C LYS A 198 8.35 -17.73 -9.63
N PHE A 199 8.61 -17.39 -10.89
CA PHE A 199 7.89 -16.34 -11.62
C PHE A 199 6.48 -16.78 -11.98
N GLU A 200 6.34 -18.02 -12.47
CA GLU A 200 5.11 -18.68 -12.84
C GLU A 200 4.11 -18.80 -11.68
N VAL A 201 4.61 -18.94 -10.44
CA VAL A 201 3.77 -18.87 -9.24
C VAL A 201 3.19 -17.47 -9.08
N LYS A 202 4.03 -16.43 -9.15
CA LYS A 202 3.60 -15.03 -9.00
C LYS A 202 2.56 -14.64 -10.03
N GLU A 203 2.80 -15.02 -11.28
CA GLU A 203 1.90 -14.78 -12.40
C GLU A 203 0.55 -15.49 -12.25
N THR A 204 0.55 -16.73 -11.76
CA THR A 204 -0.68 -17.45 -11.43
C THR A 204 -1.50 -16.70 -10.38
N TYR A 205 -0.84 -16.16 -9.35
CA TYR A 205 -1.50 -15.39 -8.30
C TYR A 205 -1.98 -14.03 -8.79
N ASP A 206 -1.17 -13.31 -9.57
CA ASP A 206 -1.56 -12.03 -10.16
C ASP A 206 -2.81 -12.22 -11.01
N TYR A 207 -2.83 -13.22 -11.88
CA TYR A 207 -4.01 -13.56 -12.68
C TYR A 207 -5.24 -13.83 -11.80
N PHE A 208 -5.15 -14.72 -10.80
CA PHE A 208 -6.29 -15.03 -9.95
C PHE A 208 -6.75 -13.83 -9.10
N TRP A 209 -5.82 -13.01 -8.61
CA TRP A 209 -6.13 -11.81 -7.84
C TRP A 209 -6.92 -10.81 -8.67
N ASN A 210 -6.45 -10.54 -9.90
CA ASN A 210 -7.13 -9.68 -10.84
C ASN A 210 -8.51 -10.27 -11.28
N LEU A 211 -8.66 -11.60 -11.37
CA LEU A 211 -9.99 -12.23 -11.59
C LEU A 211 -10.96 -12.03 -10.41
N ILE A 212 -10.45 -12.03 -9.17
CA ILE A 212 -11.26 -11.82 -7.97
C ILE A 212 -11.77 -10.38 -7.93
N ILE A 213 -10.89 -9.40 -8.15
CA ILE A 213 -11.22 -7.99 -7.96
C ILE A 213 -11.91 -7.41 -9.20
N LYS A 214 -11.40 -7.65 -10.40
CA LYS A 214 -11.90 -6.98 -11.63
C LYS A 214 -13.26 -7.48 -12.09
N ASN A 215 -13.53 -8.79 -11.95
CA ASN A 215 -14.66 -9.42 -12.64
C ASN A 215 -15.63 -10.16 -11.73
N GLY A 216 -15.34 -10.26 -10.42
CA GLY A 216 -16.12 -11.10 -9.51
C GLY A 216 -16.23 -12.57 -9.94
N ARG A 217 -15.43 -13.01 -10.93
CA ARG A 217 -15.56 -14.31 -11.61
C ARG A 217 -15.39 -15.44 -10.60
N LYS A 218 -16.14 -16.53 -10.78
CA LYS A 218 -15.90 -17.75 -10.00
C LYS A 218 -14.53 -18.30 -10.40
N ILE A 219 -13.67 -18.58 -9.43
CA ILE A 219 -12.33 -19.18 -9.66
C ILE A 219 -12.45 -20.64 -10.14
N LYS A 220 -13.49 -21.37 -9.69
CA LYS A 220 -13.69 -22.80 -9.96
C LYS A 220 -13.58 -23.23 -11.44
N PRO A 221 -14.22 -22.57 -12.43
CA PRO A 221 -14.19 -22.99 -13.82
C PRO A 221 -12.88 -22.73 -14.57
N VAL A 222 -11.89 -22.07 -13.97
CA VAL A 222 -10.68 -21.64 -14.70
C VAL A 222 -9.64 -22.75 -14.77
N ASP A 223 -9.37 -23.29 -15.95
CA ASP A 223 -8.36 -24.33 -16.14
C ASP A 223 -6.99 -23.75 -16.52
N PHE A 224 -5.95 -24.59 -16.51
CA PHE A 224 -4.56 -24.13 -16.61
C PHE A 224 -4.23 -23.56 -18.00
N GLU A 225 -4.69 -24.22 -19.06
CA GLU A 225 -4.53 -23.75 -20.44
C GLU A 225 -5.28 -22.44 -20.68
N ASP A 226 -6.53 -22.34 -20.21
CA ASP A 226 -7.32 -21.10 -20.29
C ASP A 226 -6.59 -19.93 -19.63
N MET A 227 -6.00 -20.15 -18.44
CA MET A 227 -5.22 -19.12 -17.76
C MET A 227 -4.04 -18.66 -18.61
N LYS A 228 -3.26 -19.58 -19.20
CA LYS A 228 -2.10 -19.22 -20.04
C LYS A 228 -2.54 -18.42 -21.26
N GLU A 229 -3.61 -18.81 -21.93
CA GLU A 229 -4.16 -18.07 -23.07
C GLU A 229 -4.65 -16.67 -22.67
N GLU A 230 -5.36 -16.55 -21.54
CA GLU A 230 -5.82 -15.26 -21.03
C GLU A 230 -4.64 -14.36 -20.63
N LEU A 231 -3.61 -14.90 -19.95
CA LEU A 231 -2.39 -14.18 -19.59
C LEU A 231 -1.60 -13.71 -20.82
N ALA A 232 -1.44 -14.56 -21.83
CA ALA A 232 -0.80 -14.21 -23.09
C ALA A 232 -1.46 -12.97 -23.71
N LYS A 233 -2.80 -12.98 -23.79
CA LYS A 233 -3.59 -11.85 -24.31
C LYS A 233 -3.43 -10.59 -23.46
N LEU A 234 -3.50 -10.71 -22.13
CA LEU A 234 -3.37 -9.57 -21.21
C LEU A 234 -1.98 -8.91 -21.31
N LYS A 235 -0.95 -9.69 -21.61
CA LYS A 235 0.43 -9.21 -21.71
C LYS A 235 0.86 -8.84 -23.14
N GLY A 236 0.06 -9.18 -24.14
CA GLY A 236 0.45 -9.04 -25.55
C GLY A 236 1.58 -9.98 -25.95
N GLU A 237 1.66 -11.15 -25.33
CA GLU A 237 2.66 -12.19 -25.57
C GLU A 237 2.04 -13.39 -26.31
N SER A 238 2.88 -14.26 -26.88
CA SER A 238 2.40 -15.47 -27.55
C SER A 238 2.14 -16.61 -26.55
N ILE A 239 1.30 -17.57 -26.94
CA ILE A 239 1.04 -18.75 -26.10
C ILE A 239 2.29 -19.60 -25.90
N GLU A 240 3.17 -19.69 -26.91
CA GLU A 240 4.44 -20.43 -26.81
C GLU A 240 5.39 -19.79 -25.79
N THR A 241 5.34 -18.46 -25.66
CA THR A 241 6.06 -17.73 -24.62
C THR A 241 5.54 -18.12 -23.24
N MET A 242 4.21 -18.17 -23.07
CA MET A 242 3.59 -18.64 -21.83
C MET A 242 3.94 -20.09 -21.53
N ASP A 243 3.90 -21.00 -22.52
CA ASP A 243 4.27 -22.40 -22.32
C ASP A 243 5.70 -22.56 -21.83
N THR A 244 6.62 -21.75 -22.35
CA THR A 244 8.01 -21.71 -21.90
C THR A 244 8.11 -21.17 -20.47
N VAL A 245 7.41 -20.09 -20.15
CA VAL A 245 7.39 -19.48 -18.80
C VAL A 245 6.82 -20.44 -17.75
N PHE A 246 5.78 -21.18 -18.12
CA PHE A 246 5.04 -22.07 -17.23
C PHE A 246 5.49 -23.53 -17.29
N SER A 247 6.61 -23.83 -17.97
CA SER A 247 7.10 -25.21 -18.14
C SER A 247 7.42 -25.91 -16.82
N GLU A 248 7.72 -25.13 -15.78
CA GLU A 248 8.05 -25.63 -14.44
C GLU A 248 6.85 -25.72 -13.49
N LEU A 249 5.68 -25.19 -13.88
CA LEU A 249 4.48 -25.25 -13.04
C LEU A 249 3.66 -26.50 -13.37
N SER A 250 3.60 -27.43 -12.43
CA SER A 250 2.75 -28.61 -12.59
C SER A 250 1.26 -28.27 -12.47
N ASN A 251 0.42 -29.07 -13.13
CA ASN A 251 -1.04 -29.02 -12.96
C ASN A 251 -1.49 -29.18 -11.49
N LEU A 252 -0.71 -29.90 -10.67
CA LEU A 252 -0.99 -30.07 -9.25
C LEU A 252 -0.71 -28.79 -8.47
N GLU A 253 0.41 -28.12 -8.72
CA GLU A 253 0.75 -26.82 -8.14
C GLU A 253 -0.28 -25.76 -8.53
N PHE A 254 -0.65 -25.68 -9.80
CA PHE A 254 -1.74 -24.80 -10.26
C PHE A 254 -3.05 -25.04 -9.49
N LYS A 255 -3.49 -26.30 -9.35
CA LYS A 255 -4.70 -26.65 -8.59
C LYS A 255 -4.59 -26.29 -7.11
N PHE A 256 -3.41 -26.42 -6.52
CA PHE A 256 -3.14 -26.00 -5.15
C PHE A 256 -3.31 -24.49 -5.01
N TYR A 257 -2.68 -23.69 -5.87
CA TYR A 257 -2.79 -22.23 -5.84
C TYR A 257 -4.21 -21.74 -6.12
N LYS A 258 -4.89 -22.34 -7.09
CA LYS A 258 -6.33 -22.12 -7.34
C LYS A 258 -7.18 -22.37 -6.09
N THR A 259 -6.85 -23.39 -5.29
CA THR A 259 -7.56 -23.69 -4.03
C THR A 259 -7.26 -22.65 -2.95
N GLN A 260 -6.00 -22.26 -2.80
CA GLN A 260 -5.58 -21.21 -1.86
C GLN A 260 -6.30 -19.89 -2.16
N MET A 261 -6.37 -19.48 -3.43
CA MET A 261 -7.09 -18.27 -3.85
C MET A 261 -8.60 -18.33 -3.55
N ARG A 262 -9.21 -19.52 -3.60
CA ARG A 262 -10.62 -19.69 -3.19
C ARG A 262 -10.80 -19.49 -1.69
N VAL A 263 -9.87 -20.01 -0.89
CA VAL A 263 -9.87 -19.79 0.56
C VAL A 263 -9.76 -18.29 0.81
N MET A 264 -8.76 -17.61 0.24
CA MET A 264 -8.62 -16.15 0.35
C MET A 264 -9.91 -15.40 -0.01
N LYS A 265 -10.49 -15.67 -1.19
CA LYS A 265 -11.74 -15.03 -1.64
C LYS A 265 -12.88 -15.22 -0.63
N SER A 266 -12.94 -16.37 0.04
CA SER A 266 -13.97 -16.66 1.04
C SER A 266 -13.78 -15.87 2.35
N TYR A 267 -12.53 -15.50 2.67
CA TYR A 267 -12.17 -14.63 3.80
C TYR A 267 -12.14 -13.14 3.44
N GLN A 268 -12.13 -12.79 2.15
CA GLN A 268 -12.27 -11.42 1.65
C GLN A 268 -13.68 -10.83 1.86
N ARG A 269 -14.49 -11.41 2.76
CA ARG A 269 -15.75 -10.83 3.26
C ARG A 269 -15.55 -9.45 3.92
N ALA A 270 -14.30 -9.05 4.16
CA ALA A 270 -13.85 -7.75 4.65
C ALA A 270 -13.95 -6.58 3.64
N ASN A 271 -14.40 -6.79 2.39
CA ASN A 271 -14.69 -5.69 1.46
C ASN A 271 -15.96 -4.88 1.84
N LYS A 272 -16.44 -4.96 3.08
CA LYS A 272 -17.54 -4.15 3.59
C LYS A 272 -16.97 -3.05 4.49
N PRO A 273 -17.13 -1.76 4.14
CA PRO A 273 -16.61 -0.66 4.93
C PRO A 273 -16.95 -0.73 6.42
N ASP A 274 -18.19 -1.11 6.75
CA ASP A 274 -18.66 -1.22 8.14
C ASP A 274 -17.86 -2.23 8.98
N PHE A 275 -17.48 -3.37 8.37
CA PHE A 275 -16.73 -4.42 9.08
C PHE A 275 -15.35 -3.91 9.49
N PHE A 276 -14.73 -3.08 8.65
CA PHE A 276 -13.39 -2.59 8.92
C PHE A 276 -13.37 -1.49 9.98
N LEU A 277 -14.48 -0.75 10.11
CA LEU A 277 -14.60 0.26 11.16
C LEU A 277 -14.57 -0.36 12.56
N ASP A 278 -15.13 -1.56 12.74
CA ASP A 278 -15.09 -2.27 14.02
C ASP A 278 -13.69 -2.77 14.36
N GLU A 279 -12.93 -3.26 13.37
CA GLU A 279 -11.53 -3.66 13.56
C GLU A 279 -10.61 -2.45 13.84
N ILE A 280 -10.88 -1.30 13.21
CA ILE A 280 -10.23 -0.02 13.53
C ILE A 280 -10.51 0.38 14.99
N LYS A 281 -11.78 0.27 15.43
CA LYS A 281 -12.14 0.55 16.82
C LYS A 281 -11.37 -0.35 17.77
N GLU A 282 -11.42 -1.67 17.55
CA GLU A 282 -10.70 -2.64 18.38
C GLU A 282 -9.20 -2.30 18.48
N PHE A 283 -8.57 -1.88 17.38
CA PHE A 283 -7.17 -1.49 17.38
C PHE A 283 -6.90 -0.19 18.16
N LEU A 284 -7.78 0.80 18.07
CA LEU A 284 -7.61 2.09 18.74
C LEU A 284 -8.08 2.06 20.20
N GLU A 285 -8.89 1.09 20.59
CA GLU A 285 -9.34 0.84 21.97
C GLU A 285 -8.45 -0.21 22.68
N ASP A 286 -7.28 -0.52 22.11
CA ASP A 286 -6.32 -1.49 22.64
C ASP A 286 -5.88 -1.11 24.07
N GLU A 287 -6.08 -2.03 25.01
CA GLU A 287 -5.78 -1.79 26.44
C GLU A 287 -4.28 -1.66 26.72
N ASP A 288 -3.42 -2.19 25.84
CA ASP A 288 -1.97 -2.15 25.99
C ASP A 288 -1.36 -0.84 25.44
N TYR A 289 -2.10 -0.08 24.63
CA TYR A 289 -1.60 1.10 23.93
C TYR A 289 -2.59 2.27 23.94
N ASP A 290 -2.17 3.42 24.47
CA ASP A 290 -3.01 4.62 24.52
C ASP A 290 -3.13 5.32 23.14
N PHE A 291 -4.18 4.99 22.40
CA PHE A 291 -4.62 5.71 21.20
C PHE A 291 -5.82 6.64 21.45
N SER A 292 -6.17 6.90 22.71
CA SER A 292 -7.39 7.66 23.09
C SER A 292 -7.40 9.11 22.63
N LYS A 293 -6.29 9.62 22.09
CA LYS A 293 -6.14 11.00 21.59
C LYS A 293 -6.21 11.11 20.07
N ILE A 294 -6.26 10.00 19.35
CA ILE A 294 -6.31 10.01 17.88
C ILE A 294 -7.68 10.51 17.43
N ASN A 295 -7.74 11.65 16.74
CA ASN A 295 -8.99 12.22 16.23
C ASN A 295 -9.11 12.17 14.70
N HIS A 296 -8.03 11.84 14.00
CA HIS A 296 -8.05 11.55 12.57
C HIS A 296 -7.27 10.26 12.28
N LEU A 297 -7.80 9.41 11.42
CA LEU A 297 -7.15 8.19 10.94
C LEU A 297 -7.16 8.20 9.41
N ILE A 298 -5.98 8.05 8.81
CA ILE A 298 -5.82 7.82 7.38
C ILE A 298 -5.18 6.44 7.16
N TYR A 299 -5.77 5.63 6.27
CA TYR A 299 -5.25 4.32 5.91
C TYR A 299 -5.45 3.99 4.43
N GLY A 300 -4.77 2.97 3.91
CA GLY A 300 -5.14 2.28 2.66
C GLY A 300 -5.36 0.77 2.89
N HIS A 301 -5.58 -0.04 1.85
CA HIS A 301 -5.69 -1.53 1.80
C HIS A 301 -6.87 -2.06 0.97
N PHE A 302 -8.11 -1.66 1.28
CA PHE A 302 -9.32 -2.28 0.65
C PHE A 302 -9.73 -1.69 -0.70
N HIS A 303 -8.82 -0.95 -1.33
CA HIS A 303 -8.92 -0.32 -2.64
C HIS A 303 -10.02 0.74 -2.85
N TYR A 304 -11.11 0.70 -2.09
CA TYR A 304 -12.11 1.77 -2.08
C TYR A 304 -11.64 2.96 -1.28
N LYS A 305 -12.05 4.15 -1.72
CA LYS A 305 -11.82 5.39 -0.99
C LYS A 305 -13.09 5.78 -0.27
N ASP A 306 -12.97 6.26 0.96
CA ASP A 306 -14.12 6.66 1.76
C ASP A 306 -13.71 7.65 2.86
N ILE A 307 -14.66 8.48 3.27
CA ILE A 307 -14.56 9.32 4.47
C ILE A 307 -15.76 8.99 5.34
N SER A 308 -15.48 8.54 6.56
CA SER A 308 -16.48 8.26 7.57
C SER A 308 -16.09 8.88 8.90
N THR A 309 -17.02 8.89 9.84
CA THR A 309 -16.78 9.32 11.21
C THR A 309 -17.25 8.24 12.16
N ALA A 310 -16.49 7.98 13.21
CA ALA A 310 -16.86 7.01 14.24
C ALA A 310 -16.61 7.54 15.63
N THR A 311 -17.44 7.11 16.57
CA THR A 311 -17.14 7.27 17.99
C THR A 311 -16.20 6.14 18.41
N ILE A 312 -14.99 6.48 18.85
CA ILE A 312 -13.95 5.54 19.32
C ILE A 312 -13.35 6.14 20.58
N ASN A 313 -13.19 5.39 21.68
CA ASN A 313 -12.71 5.97 22.96
C ASN A 313 -13.50 7.23 23.41
N GLN A 314 -14.83 7.23 23.20
CA GLN A 314 -15.73 8.35 23.54
C GLN A 314 -15.48 9.68 22.78
N GLN A 315 -14.61 9.69 21.75
CA GLN A 315 -14.34 10.84 20.89
C GLN A 315 -14.79 10.56 19.46
N GLN A 316 -15.11 11.62 18.70
CA GLN A 316 -15.33 11.51 17.26
C GLN A 316 -13.97 11.42 16.56
N VAL A 317 -13.81 10.39 15.73
CA VAL A 317 -12.63 10.16 14.90
C VAL A 317 -13.05 10.21 13.44
N GLU A 318 -12.41 11.07 12.65
CA GLU A 318 -12.54 11.04 11.19
C GLU A 318 -11.69 9.91 10.62
N VAL A 319 -12.30 8.99 9.88
CA VAL A 319 -11.68 7.77 9.36
C VAL A 319 -11.69 7.82 7.83
N ILE A 320 -10.51 7.86 7.23
CA ILE A 320 -10.32 8.12 5.79
C ILE A 320 -9.54 6.98 5.17
N ASN A 321 -10.15 6.29 4.20
CA ASN A 321 -9.46 5.36 3.33
C ASN A 321 -8.95 6.11 2.08
N ALA A 322 -7.64 6.09 1.85
CA ALA A 322 -6.98 6.75 0.74
C ALA A 322 -7.37 6.16 -0.63
N GLY A 323 -7.96 4.96 -0.64
CA GLY A 323 -8.27 4.22 -1.85
C GLY A 323 -7.03 3.55 -2.45
N SER A 324 -7.11 3.23 -3.74
CA SER A 324 -6.06 2.51 -4.45
C SER A 324 -5.86 3.03 -5.86
N TRP A 325 -4.71 2.69 -6.43
CA TRP A 325 -4.38 2.92 -7.84
C TRP A 325 -4.49 1.62 -8.64
N GLN A 326 -5.28 0.68 -8.14
CA GLN A 326 -5.61 -0.60 -8.76
C GLN A 326 -7.12 -0.77 -8.76
N HIS A 327 -7.68 -1.27 -9.87
CA HIS A 327 -9.09 -1.67 -10.03
C HIS A 327 -10.17 -0.60 -9.86
N MET A 328 -9.83 0.60 -9.41
CA MET A 328 -10.75 1.68 -9.07
C MET A 328 -10.22 3.02 -9.57
N GLN A 329 -11.07 4.05 -9.58
CA GLN A 329 -10.62 5.40 -9.91
C GLN A 329 -9.57 5.86 -8.88
N PRO A 330 -8.32 6.13 -9.30
CA PRO A 330 -7.26 6.46 -8.38
C PRO A 330 -7.57 7.67 -7.50
N SER A 331 -7.04 7.66 -6.29
CA SER A 331 -7.24 8.73 -5.32
C SER A 331 -5.99 9.04 -4.51
N TYR A 332 -6.04 10.21 -3.89
CA TYR A 332 -5.02 10.73 -3.02
C TYR A 332 -5.66 11.65 -1.98
N ILE A 333 -4.94 11.90 -0.90
CA ILE A 333 -5.36 12.79 0.17
C ILE A 333 -4.46 14.03 0.19
N GLU A 334 -5.08 15.18 0.37
CA GLU A 334 -4.44 16.46 0.62
C GLU A 334 -4.60 16.84 2.08
N ILE A 335 -3.51 17.02 2.82
CA ILE A 335 -3.54 17.64 4.15
C ILE A 335 -3.08 19.09 3.99
N CYS A 336 -3.97 20.03 4.27
CA CYS A 336 -3.78 21.47 4.14
C CYS A 336 -3.50 22.14 5.50
N ASN A 337 -3.36 23.47 5.49
CA ASN A 337 -3.33 24.27 6.72
C ASN A 337 -4.55 24.01 7.60
N GLU A 338 -4.40 24.25 8.91
CA GLU A 338 -5.43 23.99 9.92
C GLU A 338 -5.82 22.51 10.01
N GLY A 339 -4.97 21.60 9.51
CA GLY A 339 -5.21 20.16 9.56
C GLY A 339 -6.34 19.67 8.63
N LYS A 340 -6.87 20.54 7.75
CA LYS A 340 -7.96 20.22 6.82
C LYS A 340 -7.54 19.10 5.86
N ILE A 341 -8.34 18.03 5.82
CA ILE A 341 -8.09 16.86 4.98
C ILE A 341 -9.08 16.83 3.81
N TYR A 342 -8.58 16.57 2.60
CA TYR A 342 -9.42 16.36 1.43
C TYR A 342 -9.03 15.07 0.70
N LEU A 343 -9.99 14.15 0.58
CA LEU A 343 -9.87 12.99 -0.31
C LEU A 343 -10.25 13.41 -1.74
N LYS A 344 -9.32 13.21 -2.68
CA LYS A 344 -9.46 13.60 -4.09
C LYS A 344 -9.37 12.40 -5.01
N SER A 345 -10.12 12.44 -6.10
CA SER A 345 -9.90 11.54 -7.25
C SER A 345 -8.84 12.14 -8.18
N VAL A 346 -8.06 11.28 -8.82
CA VAL A 346 -7.31 11.64 -10.01
C VAL A 346 -8.27 11.65 -11.18
N ALA A 347 -8.40 12.81 -11.84
CA ALA A 347 -9.15 12.88 -13.07
C ALA A 347 -8.45 12.03 -14.13
N SER A 348 -9.15 11.07 -14.71
CA SER A 348 -8.76 10.47 -15.97
C SER A 348 -8.92 11.55 -17.03
N ASN A 349 -7.85 12.27 -17.35
CA ASN A 349 -7.85 13.11 -18.53
C ASN A 349 -7.98 12.16 -19.73
N ILE A 350 -9.21 11.93 -20.19
CA ILE A 350 -9.50 11.30 -21.48
C ILE A 350 -9.16 12.35 -22.55
N ASN A 351 -7.86 12.61 -22.75
CA ASN A 351 -7.38 13.26 -23.94
C ASN A 351 -6.56 12.23 -24.71
N SER A 352 -7.28 11.27 -25.28
CA SER A 352 -6.89 10.63 -26.53
C SER A 352 -7.17 11.64 -27.65
N THR A 353 -6.16 12.44 -27.98
CA THR A 353 -6.04 13.07 -29.31
C THR A 353 -4.95 12.37 -30.08
#